data_AF-A0AAU4R6D3-F1
#
_entry.id   AF-A0AAU4R6D3-F1
#
_cell.length_a   1.000
_cell.length_b   1.000
_cell.length_c   1.000
_cell.angle_alpha   90.00
_cell.angle_beta   90.00
_cell.angle_gamma   90.00
#
_symmetry.space_group_name_H-M   'P 1'
#
loop_
_entity.id
_entity.type
_entity.pdbx_description
1 polymer ?
#
loop_
_entity_poly.entity_id
_entity_poly.type
_entity_poly.pdbx_seq_one_letter_code
_entity_poly.pdbx_strand_id
1 'polypeptide(L)'
;MSMSVKRMFVGAASLAATVVLGVASSASATTMGFSATSTSGKSKIGGTYEYHSVGTADGRTLYDGSFQNASAQDQQAGDGVEAVLALSYDEWTNGAWHHVTNKVAVVNGTDSWSFHDKANVKAWACDRKVGTTALLNIKAAW
;
A
#
# COMPACT_ATOMS: atom_id res chain seq x y z
N MET A 1 16.57 1.41 -69.08
CA MET A 1 16.08 2.55 -68.28
C MET A 1 14.60 2.74 -68.58
N SER A 2 13.74 2.56 -67.58
CA SER A 2 12.32 2.94 -67.63
C SER A 2 11.95 3.48 -66.24
N MET A 3 11.45 4.71 -66.20
CA MET A 3 10.97 5.38 -64.99
C MET A 3 9.46 5.13 -64.82
N SER A 4 9.01 4.97 -63.57
CA SER A 4 8.00 5.84 -62.92
C SER A 4 7.13 5.12 -61.88
N VAL A 5 7.46 5.42 -60.61
CA VAL A 5 6.62 5.79 -59.47
C VAL A 5 5.21 5.19 -59.34
N LYS A 6 4.95 4.54 -58.20
CA LYS A 6 3.66 4.69 -57.50
C LYS A 6 3.87 4.73 -55.99
N ARG A 7 3.60 5.90 -55.40
CA ARG A 7 3.42 6.12 -53.96
C ARG A 7 2.20 5.33 -53.48
N MET A 8 2.28 4.63 -52.35
CA MET A 8 1.13 4.45 -51.46
C MET A 8 1.55 4.65 -50.01
N PHE A 9 0.79 5.54 -49.39
CA PHE A 9 0.81 5.97 -48.00
C PHE A 9 0.28 4.86 -47.07
N VAL A 10 0.79 4.89 -45.83
CA VAL A 10 0.05 4.66 -44.57
C VAL A 10 -0.68 3.33 -44.40
N GLY A 11 -0.04 2.44 -43.64
CA GLY A 11 -0.71 1.40 -42.85
C GLY A 11 -0.64 1.78 -41.36
N ALA A 12 -1.45 2.73 -40.93
CA ALA A 12 -1.75 2.94 -39.53
C ALA A 12 -2.90 2.01 -39.13
N ALA A 13 -2.74 1.33 -37.99
CA ALA A 13 -3.75 0.72 -37.10
C ALA A 13 -3.20 -0.61 -36.57
N SER A 14 -3.24 -0.94 -35.29
CA SER A 14 -3.74 -0.26 -34.10
C SER A 14 -3.21 -1.09 -32.95
N LEU A 15 -2.49 -0.46 -32.00
CA LEU A 15 -2.17 -1.10 -30.72
C LEU A 15 -3.50 -1.44 -30.06
N ALA A 16 -3.84 -2.71 -30.00
CA ALA A 16 -4.98 -3.19 -29.23
C ALA A 16 -4.64 -3.03 -27.75
N ALA A 17 -4.76 -1.81 -27.24
CA ALA A 17 -4.93 -1.59 -25.82
C ALA A 17 -6.33 -2.11 -25.49
N THR A 18 -6.41 -3.36 -25.04
CA THR A 18 -7.57 -3.88 -24.32
C THR A 18 -7.71 -3.05 -23.04
N VAL A 19 -8.41 -1.92 -23.16
CA VAL A 19 -8.95 -1.19 -22.02
C VAL A 19 -9.95 -2.13 -21.37
N VAL A 20 -9.57 -2.72 -20.23
CA VAL A 20 -10.49 -3.41 -19.34
C VAL A 20 -11.40 -2.33 -18.77
N LEU A 21 -12.48 -2.00 -19.48
CA LEU A 21 -13.62 -1.27 -18.94
C LEU A 21 -14.40 -2.26 -18.05
N GLY A 22 -13.77 -2.61 -16.93
CA GLY A 22 -14.47 -3.24 -15.83
C GLY A 22 -15.41 -2.20 -15.23
N VAL A 23 -16.71 -2.48 -15.31
CA VAL A 23 -17.75 -1.70 -14.64
C VAL A 23 -17.32 -1.49 -13.19
N ALA A 24 -16.94 -0.26 -12.84
CA ALA A 24 -16.68 0.13 -11.46
C ALA A 24 -18.01 0.06 -10.72
N SER A 25 -18.32 -1.14 -10.25
CA SER A 25 -19.34 -1.34 -9.24
C SER A 25 -18.87 -0.49 -8.07
N SER A 26 -19.67 0.50 -7.67
CA SER A 26 -19.41 1.32 -6.50
C SER A 26 -19.41 0.41 -5.27
N ALA A 27 -18.26 -0.22 -5.01
CA ALA A 27 -18.07 -1.07 -3.86
C ALA A 27 -18.14 -0.16 -2.63
N SER A 28 -19.09 -0.43 -1.74
CA SER A 28 -19.16 0.25 -0.46
C SER A 28 -17.83 0.05 0.26
N ALA A 29 -17.23 1.15 0.71
CA ALA A 29 -16.00 1.09 1.47
C ALA A 29 -16.23 0.33 2.78
N THR A 30 -15.28 -0.56 3.11
CA THR A 30 -15.25 -1.26 4.38
C THR A 30 -14.32 -0.51 5.31
N THR A 31 -14.83 -0.10 6.46
CA THR A 31 -14.09 0.62 7.50
C THR A 31 -13.88 -0.29 8.69
N MET A 32 -12.65 -0.37 9.21
CA MET A 32 -12.30 -1.15 10.40
C MET A 32 -11.34 -0.38 11.30
N GLY A 33 -11.52 -0.50 12.61
CA GLY A 33 -10.53 -0.04 13.58
C GLY A 33 -9.37 -1.03 13.66
N PHE A 34 -8.16 -0.53 13.83
CA PHE A 34 -7.00 -1.37 14.13
C PHE A 34 -6.28 -0.86 15.38
N SER A 35 -5.68 -1.80 16.11
CA SER A 35 -4.87 -1.53 17.30
C SER A 35 -3.98 -2.72 17.56
N ALA A 36 -2.72 -2.47 17.90
CA ALA A 36 -1.79 -3.52 18.30
C ALA A 36 -0.71 -2.96 19.22
N THR A 37 -0.14 -3.84 20.04
CA THR A 37 1.06 -3.56 20.82
C THR A 37 2.18 -4.45 20.32
N SER A 38 3.39 -3.90 20.20
CA SER A 38 4.59 -4.65 19.84
C SER A 38 4.83 -5.79 20.82
N THR A 39 5.61 -6.79 20.41
CA THR A 39 5.87 -8.00 21.20
C THR A 39 6.58 -7.69 22.53
N SER A 40 7.31 -6.57 22.61
CA SER A 40 7.96 -6.12 23.84
C SER A 40 7.02 -5.38 24.81
N GLY A 41 5.83 -4.97 24.34
CA GLY A 41 4.91 -4.13 25.10
C GLY A 41 5.19 -2.61 25.01
N LYS A 42 6.26 -2.19 24.34
CA LYS A 42 6.75 -0.81 24.38
C LYS A 42 6.10 0.13 23.37
N SER A 43 5.62 -0.43 22.26
CA SER A 43 5.06 0.38 21.16
C SER A 43 3.61 0.00 20.95
N LYS A 44 2.71 0.99 20.94
CA LYS A 44 1.30 0.81 20.63
C LYS A 44 0.96 1.53 19.34
N ILE A 45 0.22 0.88 18.45
CA ILE A 45 -0.36 1.52 17.26
C ILE A 45 -1.87 1.47 17.32
N GLY A 46 -2.52 2.35 16.57
CA GLY A 46 -3.94 2.22 16.29
C GLY A 46 -4.47 3.30 15.36
N GLY A 47 -5.71 3.14 14.92
CA GLY A 47 -6.39 4.08 14.04
C GLY A 47 -7.56 3.41 13.33
N THR A 48 -8.00 4.03 12.24
CA THR A 48 -9.05 3.50 11.38
C THR A 48 -8.47 3.23 9.99
N TYR A 49 -8.79 2.07 9.43
CA TYR A 49 -8.45 1.66 8.08
C TYR A 49 -9.73 1.51 7.26
N GLU A 50 -9.79 2.19 6.12
CA GLU A 50 -10.88 2.07 5.17
C GLU A 50 -10.34 1.56 3.85
N TYR A 51 -11.08 0.68 3.18
CA TYR A 51 -10.72 0.16 1.86
C TYR A 51 -11.94 -0.14 1.00
N HIS A 52 -11.77 -0.06 -0.32
CA HIS A 52 -12.77 -0.46 -1.30
C HIS A 52 -12.09 -1.08 -2.53
N SER A 53 -12.75 -2.06 -3.13
CA SER A 53 -12.27 -2.71 -4.36
C SER A 53 -12.42 -1.76 -5.54
N VAL A 54 -11.34 -1.55 -6.29
CA VAL A 54 -11.32 -0.68 -7.49
C VAL A 54 -11.08 -1.44 -8.79
N GLY A 55 -10.69 -2.71 -8.72
CA GLY A 55 -10.48 -3.52 -9.92
C GLY A 55 -9.77 -4.84 -9.65
N THR A 56 -9.11 -5.37 -10.68
CA THR A 56 -8.36 -6.62 -10.60
C THR A 56 -7.13 -6.53 -11.49
N ALA A 57 -5.99 -7.01 -11.00
CA ALA A 57 -4.75 -7.17 -11.77
C ALA A 57 -4.20 -8.58 -11.58
N ASP A 58 -3.97 -9.29 -12.69
CA ASP A 58 -3.44 -10.67 -12.69
C ASP A 58 -4.17 -11.61 -11.71
N GLY A 59 -5.51 -11.57 -11.75
CA GLY A 59 -6.36 -12.42 -10.90
C GLY A 59 -6.44 -12.03 -9.42
N ARG A 60 -5.84 -10.92 -8.99
CA ARG A 60 -5.96 -10.38 -7.63
C ARG A 60 -6.71 -9.05 -7.60
N THR A 61 -7.58 -8.88 -6.62
CA THR A 61 -8.35 -7.64 -6.43
C THR A 61 -7.42 -6.48 -6.03
N LEU A 62 -7.63 -5.32 -6.67
CA LEU A 62 -6.99 -4.05 -6.32
C LEU A 62 -7.89 -3.27 -5.36
N TYR A 63 -7.27 -2.66 -4.36
CA TYR A 63 -7.94 -1.85 -3.37
C TYR A 63 -7.33 -0.46 -3.28
N ASP A 64 -8.22 0.52 -3.22
CA ASP A 64 -7.92 1.86 -2.75
C ASP A 64 -8.39 1.97 -1.30
N GLY A 65 -7.80 2.88 -0.54
CA GLY A 65 -8.19 3.05 0.85
C GLY A 65 -7.46 4.16 1.56
N SER A 66 -7.71 4.28 2.85
CA SER A 66 -7.09 5.28 3.70
C SER A 66 -6.86 4.78 5.12
N PHE A 67 -5.87 5.39 5.76
CA PHE A 67 -5.60 5.30 7.18
C PHE A 67 -5.95 6.65 7.79
N GLN A 68 -6.80 6.64 8.82
CA GLN A 68 -7.26 7.83 9.52
C GLN A 68 -6.88 7.74 11.00
N ASN A 69 -6.33 8.83 11.54
CA ASN A 69 -5.80 8.91 12.89
C ASN A 69 -4.86 7.73 13.23
N ALA A 70 -4.06 7.31 12.25
CA ALA A 70 -3.11 6.22 12.42
C ALA A 70 -1.95 6.71 13.27
N SER A 71 -1.78 6.08 14.43
CA SER A 71 -0.86 6.52 15.47
C SER A 71 0.14 5.43 15.82
N ALA A 72 1.31 5.87 16.26
CA ALA A 72 2.33 5.05 16.90
C ALA A 72 2.78 5.78 18.18
N GLN A 73 2.58 5.15 19.33
CA GLN A 73 2.82 5.72 20.64
C GLN A 73 3.79 4.84 21.42
N ASP A 74 4.92 5.42 21.80
CA ASP A 74 5.83 4.85 22.79
C ASP A 74 5.17 4.86 24.17
N GLN A 75 5.09 3.68 24.78
CA GLN A 75 4.51 3.44 26.10
C GLN A 75 5.56 3.61 27.22
N GLN A 76 6.85 3.70 26.90
CA GLN A 76 7.93 3.75 27.86
C GLN A 76 8.94 4.86 27.53
N ALA A 77 8.67 6.07 28.01
CA ALA A 77 9.55 7.21 27.79
C ALA A 77 10.98 6.97 28.31
N GLY A 78 11.97 7.33 27.48
CA GLY A 78 13.38 7.43 27.87
C GLY A 78 14.17 6.11 27.79
N ASP A 79 13.63 5.05 27.19
CA ASP A 79 14.32 3.77 27.03
C ASP A 79 15.13 3.65 25.73
N GLY A 80 15.11 4.69 24.89
CA GLY A 80 15.82 4.75 23.61
C GLY A 80 15.13 3.98 22.48
N VAL A 81 13.84 3.66 22.62
CA VAL A 81 12.99 3.03 21.61
C VAL A 81 11.95 4.02 21.09
N GLU A 82 11.62 3.92 19.81
CA GLU A 82 10.53 4.62 19.15
C GLU A 82 9.46 3.62 18.76
N ALA A 83 8.20 4.00 18.93
CA ALA A 83 7.07 3.26 18.40
C ALA A 83 6.91 3.54 16.91
N VAL A 84 6.76 2.47 16.15
CA VAL A 84 6.63 2.52 14.69
C VAL A 84 5.38 1.77 14.24
N LEU A 85 4.56 2.44 13.43
CA LEU A 85 3.56 1.81 12.59
C LEU A 85 4.21 1.51 11.23
N ALA A 86 4.38 0.22 10.95
CA ALA A 86 4.88 -0.26 9.68
C ALA A 86 3.80 -0.96 8.87
N LEU A 87 3.93 -0.92 7.55
CA LEU A 87 3.00 -1.56 6.62
C LEU A 87 3.70 -2.68 5.83
N SER A 88 2.91 -3.68 5.48
CA SER A 88 3.20 -4.58 4.36
C SER A 88 2.02 -4.60 3.41
N TYR A 89 2.27 -4.68 2.11
CA TYR A 89 1.23 -4.74 1.09
C TYR A 89 1.82 -5.29 -0.22
N ASP A 90 0.95 -5.76 -1.09
CA ASP A 90 1.31 -6.07 -2.46
C ASP A 90 0.97 -4.86 -3.35
N GLU A 91 1.86 -4.51 -4.27
CA GLU A 91 1.63 -3.47 -5.27
C GLU A 91 1.83 -4.01 -6.68
N TRP A 92 0.92 -3.62 -7.58
CA TRP A 92 1.00 -3.96 -9.00
C TRP A 92 1.78 -2.87 -9.74
N THR A 93 3.00 -3.18 -10.16
CA THR A 93 3.82 -2.25 -10.95
C THR A 93 4.53 -3.00 -12.07
N ASN A 94 4.72 -2.35 -13.22
CA ASN A 94 5.40 -2.93 -14.39
C ASN A 94 4.86 -4.30 -14.84
N GLY A 95 3.56 -4.54 -14.66
CA GLY A 95 2.93 -5.80 -15.06
C GLY A 95 3.24 -6.98 -14.12
N ALA A 96 3.69 -6.73 -12.88
CA ALA A 96 3.94 -7.75 -11.89
C ALA A 96 3.53 -7.31 -10.48
N TRP A 97 3.25 -8.29 -9.62
CA TRP A 97 3.01 -8.08 -8.20
C TRP A 97 4.32 -8.04 -7.42
N HIS A 98 4.51 -6.97 -6.63
CA HIS A 98 5.65 -6.79 -5.76
C HIS A 98 5.19 -6.74 -4.30
N HIS A 99 5.78 -7.59 -3.46
CA HIS A 99 5.51 -7.57 -2.03
C HIS A 99 6.41 -6.53 -1.35
N VAL A 100 5.79 -5.51 -0.73
CA VAL A 100 6.44 -4.50 0.08
C VAL A 100 6.27 -4.87 1.55
N THR A 101 7.37 -4.84 2.30
CA THR A 101 7.37 -5.10 3.75
C THR A 101 8.18 -4.03 4.47
N ASN A 102 7.97 -3.90 5.78
CA ASN A 102 8.68 -2.95 6.64
C ASN A 102 8.60 -1.48 6.18
N LYS A 103 7.52 -1.10 5.47
CA LYS A 103 7.32 0.29 5.06
C LYS A 103 6.91 1.11 6.28
N VAL A 104 7.83 1.90 6.81
CA VAL A 104 7.56 2.83 7.91
C VAL A 104 6.56 3.88 7.45
N ALA A 105 5.42 3.98 8.15
CA ALA A 105 4.39 4.96 7.87
C ALA A 105 4.31 6.03 8.97
N VAL A 106 4.37 5.64 10.24
CA VAL A 106 4.32 6.57 11.38
C VAL A 106 5.38 6.20 12.40
N VAL A 107 6.01 7.21 13.01
CA VAL A 107 6.99 7.08 14.09
C VAL A 107 6.62 8.06 15.19
N ASN A 108 6.39 7.58 16.41
CA ASN A 108 6.10 8.40 17.59
C ASN A 108 5.19 9.61 17.30
N GLY A 109 4.03 9.35 16.72
CA GLY A 109 3.15 10.39 16.23
C GLY A 109 1.84 9.85 15.68
N THR A 110 1.11 10.72 14.98
CA THR A 110 -0.17 10.42 14.35
C THR A 110 -0.16 11.01 12.95
N ASP A 111 -0.65 10.25 11.98
CA ASP A 111 -0.80 10.69 10.59
C ASP A 111 -2.07 10.12 9.96
N SER A 112 -2.44 10.62 8.78
CA SER A 112 -3.55 10.13 7.97
C SER A 112 -3.21 10.24 6.49
N TRP A 113 -3.41 9.16 5.74
CA TRP A 113 -3.05 9.09 4.33
C TRP A 113 -3.95 8.14 3.56
N SER A 114 -3.97 8.30 2.25
CA SER A 114 -4.64 7.38 1.32
C SER A 114 -3.62 6.57 0.52
N PHE A 115 -4.05 5.43 0.00
CA PHE A 115 -3.29 4.60 -0.93
C PHE A 115 -4.20 4.15 -2.07
N HIS A 116 -3.56 3.81 -3.19
CA HIS A 116 -4.24 3.35 -4.40
C HIS A 116 -3.59 2.08 -4.93
N ASP A 117 -4.40 1.24 -5.59
CA ASP A 117 -3.96 0.06 -6.33
C ASP A 117 -3.08 -0.91 -5.52
N LYS A 118 -3.45 -1.15 -4.26
CA LYS A 118 -2.74 -2.09 -3.37
C LYS A 118 -3.58 -3.34 -3.09
N ALA A 119 -2.92 -4.41 -2.68
CA ALA A 119 -3.57 -5.61 -2.17
C ALA A 119 -2.91 -6.07 -0.87
N ASN A 120 -3.60 -6.93 -0.11
CA ASN A 120 -3.06 -7.58 1.10
C ASN A 120 -2.42 -6.60 2.11
N VAL A 121 -3.00 -5.42 2.27
CA VAL A 121 -2.48 -4.40 3.20
C VAL A 121 -2.58 -4.91 4.64
N LYS A 122 -1.47 -4.81 5.38
CA LYS A 122 -1.38 -5.12 6.81
C LYS A 122 -0.62 -4.03 7.55
N ALA A 123 -1.06 -3.71 8.76
CA ALA A 123 -0.34 -2.84 9.68
C ALA A 123 0.32 -3.64 10.81
N TRP A 124 1.46 -3.13 11.26
CA TRP A 124 2.33 -3.77 12.23
C TRP A 124 2.79 -2.78 13.29
N ALA A 125 2.69 -3.18 14.56
CA ALA A 125 3.30 -2.49 15.69
C ALA A 125 4.75 -2.95 15.81
N CYS A 126 5.68 -2.02 15.71
CA CYS A 126 7.11 -2.30 15.76
C CYS A 126 7.79 -1.38 16.77
N ASP A 127 8.86 -1.89 17.36
CA ASP A 127 9.85 -1.08 18.05
C ASP A 127 10.96 -0.70 17.08
N ARG A 128 11.58 0.46 17.30
CA ARG A 128 12.81 0.83 16.60
C ARG A 128 13.75 1.52 17.56
N LYS A 129 15.02 1.13 17.58
CA LYS A 129 16.02 1.87 18.37
C LYS A 129 16.23 3.25 17.74
N VAL A 130 16.22 4.31 18.56
CA VAL A 130 16.46 5.69 18.10
C VAL A 130 17.76 5.75 17.30
N GLY A 131 17.70 6.43 16.13
CA GLY A 131 18.85 6.57 15.23
C GLY A 131 19.17 5.35 14.37
N THR A 132 18.29 4.34 14.34
CA THR A 132 18.43 3.16 13.47
C THR A 132 17.23 3.00 12.54
N THR A 133 17.35 2.12 11.55
CA THR A 133 16.27 1.82 10.60
C THR A 133 15.64 0.44 10.81
N ALA A 134 16.27 -0.42 11.62
CA ALA A 134 15.81 -1.79 11.83
C ALA A 134 14.57 -1.83 12.72
N LEU A 135 13.53 -2.53 12.25
CA LEU A 135 12.31 -2.77 13.02
C LEU A 135 12.47 -4.04 13.88
N LEU A 136 12.01 -3.96 15.12
CA LEU A 136 12.14 -4.99 16.14
C LEU A 136 10.77 -5.29 16.76
N ASN A 137 10.64 -6.45 17.42
CA ASN A 137 9.47 -6.80 18.25
C ASN A 137 8.12 -6.65 17.52
N ILE A 138 8.10 -7.04 16.25
CA ILE A 138 7.01 -6.78 15.31
C ILE A 138 5.76 -7.60 15.67
N LYS A 139 4.58 -6.96 15.66
CA LYS A 139 3.28 -7.63 15.89
C LYS A 139 2.22 -7.13 14.90
N ALA A 140 1.53 -8.05 14.24
CA ALA A 140 0.44 -7.71 13.31
C ALA A 140 -0.76 -7.14 14.06
N ALA A 141 -1.42 -6.15 13.46
CA ALA A 141 -2.72 -5.67 13.93
C ALA A 141 -3.90 -6.52 13.40
N TRP A 142 -3.70 -7.29 12.32
CA TRP A 142 -4.62 -8.31 11.79
C TRP A 142 -3.90 -9.33 10.92
#